data_AF-A0A537VKX0-F1
#
_entry.id   AF-A0A537VKX0-F1
#
_cell.length_a   1.000
_cell.length_b   1.000
_cell.length_c   1.000
_cell.angle_alpha   90.00
_cell.angle_beta   90.00
_cell.angle_gamma   90.00
#
_symmetry.space_group_name_H-M   'P 1'
#
loop_
_entity.id
_entity.type
_entity.pdbx_description
1 polymer ?
#
loop_
_entity_poly.entity_id
_entity_poly.type
_entity_poly.pdbx_seq_one_letter_code
_entity_poly.pdbx_strand_id
1 'polypeptide(L)'
;MARAEVASASVNSDSIKGLAQSIAKPAYRRLLTAEPALRRAVPALIIAFLLTICVGAIVQVLDHRRQAISDIVKQIEGSADFLVDRLERLEQPKAGSERRLQTELERVMPSWARAPGRQVLIANGEGVIVAGIRHEVVTNADGTISATAPLEAGMVGRRLIDVLGPAQPLTTFGAAAGVLEIPLADGSPAFGTVRSLHGSHGELAIIHGRAEALAAWASDTALTVTLSATTGFVVLILGFAFHWQATRAREADTIYETVRSRIDTALNRGRCGLWDWDLARGRVFWSHSMFAILGLKPRDTLLSFGEVDALVHPEDIHLYELAAQLADATA
;
A
#
# COMPACT_ATOMS: atom_id res chain seq x y z
N MET A 1 -3.43 -52.49 22.25
CA MET A 1 -2.51 -51.41 21.82
C MET A 1 -3.32 -50.17 21.49
N ALA A 2 -3.30 -49.16 22.36
CA ALA A 2 -3.51 -47.75 22.05
C ALA A 2 -3.26 -46.95 23.33
N ARG A 3 -2.04 -46.44 23.50
CA ARG A 3 -1.68 -45.47 24.55
C ARG A 3 -2.14 -44.09 24.08
N ALA A 4 -2.85 -43.37 24.94
CA ALA A 4 -3.05 -41.92 24.80
C ALA A 4 -2.15 -41.24 25.84
N GLU A 5 -1.06 -40.64 25.36
CA GLU A 5 -0.39 -39.55 26.05
C GLU A 5 -1.34 -38.34 26.07
N VAL A 6 -1.59 -37.77 27.25
CA VAL A 6 -2.01 -36.37 27.35
C VAL A 6 -1.03 -35.64 28.25
N ALA A 7 -0.36 -34.70 27.61
CA ALA A 7 0.63 -33.82 28.13
C ALA A 7 0.09 -32.93 29.27
N SER A 8 1.02 -32.67 30.20
CA SER A 8 1.09 -31.54 31.12
C SER A 8 0.33 -30.28 30.67
N ALA A 9 -0.76 -29.94 31.36
CA ALA A 9 -1.35 -28.61 31.35
C ALA A 9 -1.03 -27.88 32.67
N SER A 10 -0.21 -26.86 32.52
CA SER A 10 0.22 -25.80 33.44
C SER A 10 -0.78 -25.36 34.53
N VAL A 11 -0.48 -25.69 35.79
CA VAL A 11 -1.17 -25.19 37.01
C VAL A 11 -0.63 -23.82 37.49
N ASN A 12 0.24 -23.15 36.73
CA ASN A 12 0.96 -21.95 37.21
C ASN A 12 0.36 -20.59 36.79
N SER A 13 -0.87 -20.52 36.26
CA SER A 13 -1.41 -19.25 35.75
C SER A 13 -2.14 -18.38 36.79
N ASP A 14 -2.68 -18.96 37.87
CA ASP A 14 -3.51 -18.20 38.83
C ASP A 14 -2.71 -17.45 39.90
N SER A 15 -1.56 -17.98 40.32
CA SER A 15 -0.69 -17.30 41.31
C SER A 15 0.00 -16.05 40.73
N ILE A 16 0.38 -16.09 39.45
CA ILE A 16 0.96 -14.95 38.73
C ILE A 16 -0.11 -13.88 38.42
N LYS A 17 -1.35 -14.29 38.13
CA LYS A 17 -2.49 -13.36 37.95
C LYS A 17 -2.80 -12.59 39.24
N GLY A 18 -2.76 -13.23 40.41
CA GLY A 18 -2.99 -12.57 41.70
C GLY A 18 -1.93 -11.52 42.05
N LEU A 19 -0.66 -11.80 41.76
CA LEU A 19 0.44 -10.85 42.00
C LEU A 19 0.41 -9.68 41.00
N ALA A 20 0.14 -9.96 39.72
CA ALA A 20 -0.02 -8.94 38.66
C ALA A 20 -1.23 -8.02 38.90
N GLN A 21 -2.34 -8.55 39.44
CA GLN A 21 -3.51 -7.75 39.83
C GLN A 21 -3.25 -6.83 41.01
N SER A 22 -2.34 -7.17 41.93
CA SER A 22 -2.05 -6.35 43.11
C SER A 22 -1.20 -5.11 42.80
N ILE A 23 -0.26 -5.23 41.85
CA ILE A 23 0.67 -4.15 41.46
C ILE A 23 0.04 -3.21 40.41
N ALA A 24 -0.89 -3.70 39.58
CA ALA A 24 -1.47 -2.93 38.49
C ALA A 24 -2.74 -2.12 38.86
N LYS A 25 -3.33 -2.28 40.05
CA LYS A 25 -4.65 -1.70 40.40
C LYS A 25 -4.91 -0.23 40.01
N PRO A 26 -4.00 0.75 40.25
CA PRO A 26 -4.26 2.14 39.87
C PRO A 26 -4.09 2.41 38.37
N ALA A 27 -3.14 1.74 37.69
CA ALA A 27 -2.91 1.88 36.25
C ALA A 27 -3.97 1.11 35.43
N TYR A 28 -4.37 -0.07 35.90
CA TYR A 28 -5.40 -0.94 35.31
C TYR A 28 -6.78 -0.28 35.34
N ARG A 29 -7.14 0.41 36.44
CA ARG A 29 -8.38 1.22 36.49
C ARG A 29 -8.39 2.36 35.48
N ARG A 30 -7.27 3.06 35.28
CA ARG A 30 -7.17 4.13 34.26
C ARG A 30 -7.30 3.58 32.83
N LEU A 31 -6.74 2.40 32.57
CA LEU A 31 -6.91 1.68 31.31
C LEU A 31 -8.36 1.20 31.08
N LEU A 32 -9.04 0.68 32.10
CA LEU A 32 -10.45 0.29 32.04
C LEU A 32 -11.37 1.49 31.76
N THR A 33 -11.10 2.66 32.36
CA THR A 33 -11.88 3.88 32.06
C THR A 33 -11.63 4.42 30.65
N ALA A 34 -10.46 4.17 30.07
CA ALA A 34 -10.10 4.59 28.72
C ALA A 34 -10.51 3.57 27.63
N GLU A 35 -10.89 2.36 28.01
CA GLU A 35 -11.27 1.28 27.09
C GLU A 35 -12.36 1.66 26.07
N PRO A 36 -13.45 2.38 26.43
CA PRO A 36 -14.49 2.76 25.47
C PRO A 36 -14.00 3.79 24.45
N ALA A 37 -13.14 4.72 24.89
CA ALA A 37 -12.55 5.74 24.03
C ALA A 37 -11.55 5.10 23.07
N LEU A 38 -10.69 4.19 23.56
CA LEU A 38 -9.74 3.44 22.74
C LEU A 38 -10.47 2.59 21.68
N ARG A 39 -11.62 2.01 22.03
CA ARG A 39 -12.44 1.19 21.14
C ARG A 39 -12.98 1.95 19.92
N ARG A 40 -13.32 3.22 20.07
CA ARG A 40 -13.72 4.10 18.96
C ARG A 40 -12.52 4.73 18.25
N ALA A 41 -11.44 4.97 18.99
CA ALA A 41 -10.24 5.59 18.46
C ALA A 41 -9.50 4.68 17.47
N VAL A 42 -9.43 3.36 17.69
CA VAL A 42 -8.66 2.44 16.80
C VAL A 42 -9.21 2.43 15.36
N PRO A 43 -10.51 2.17 15.10
CA PRO A 43 -11.06 2.25 13.74
C PRO A 43 -10.95 3.66 13.14
N ALA A 44 -11.17 4.70 13.95
CA ALA A 44 -11.03 6.08 13.49
C ALA A 44 -9.58 6.40 13.07
N LEU A 45 -8.59 5.91 13.82
CA LEU A 45 -7.17 6.09 13.52
C LEU A 45 -6.76 5.31 12.27
N ILE A 46 -7.27 4.10 12.06
CA ILE A 46 -7.06 3.32 10.82
C ILE A 46 -7.63 4.09 9.63
N ILE A 47 -8.87 4.59 9.73
CA ILE A 47 -9.49 5.39 8.66
C ILE A 47 -8.69 6.66 8.38
N ALA A 48 -8.29 7.38 9.43
CA ALA A 48 -7.46 8.58 9.29
C ALA A 48 -6.12 8.27 8.61
N PHE A 49 -5.45 7.19 9.02
CA PHE A 49 -4.18 6.77 8.42
C PHE A 49 -4.34 6.38 6.94
N LEU A 50 -5.40 5.63 6.59
CA LEU A 50 -5.69 5.29 5.19
C LEU A 50 -6.01 6.52 4.35
N LEU A 51 -6.73 7.50 4.93
CA LEU A 51 -6.99 8.77 4.28
C LEU A 51 -5.68 9.53 4.03
N THR A 52 -4.75 9.54 4.99
CA THR A 52 -3.42 10.15 4.77
C THR A 52 -2.62 9.45 3.68
N ILE A 53 -2.66 8.11 3.58
CA ILE A 53 -2.03 7.35 2.49
C ILE A 53 -2.67 7.74 1.14
N CYS A 54 -4.00 7.80 1.08
CA CYS A 54 -4.72 8.15 -0.13
C CYS A 54 -4.40 9.57 -0.61
N VAL A 55 -4.44 10.55 0.30
CA VAL A 55 -4.07 11.93 0.00
C VAL A 55 -2.60 12.02 -0.42
N GLY A 56 -1.70 11.32 0.28
CA GLY A 56 -0.29 11.25 -0.07
C GLY A 56 -0.06 10.72 -1.49
N ALA A 57 -0.72 9.61 -1.85
CA ALA A 57 -0.65 9.04 -3.20
C ALA A 57 -1.18 10.01 -4.27
N ILE A 58 -2.30 10.70 -4.01
CA ILE A 58 -2.85 11.70 -4.92
C ILE A 58 -1.86 12.85 -5.14
N VAL A 59 -1.31 13.41 -4.05
CA VAL A 59 -0.31 14.48 -4.12
C VAL A 59 0.92 14.03 -4.89
N GLN A 60 1.40 12.80 -4.63
CA GLN A 60 2.55 12.23 -5.34
C GLN A 60 2.29 12.13 -6.84
N VAL A 61 1.15 11.58 -7.26
CA VAL A 61 0.79 11.46 -8.69
C VAL A 61 0.68 12.82 -9.38
N LEU A 62 0.05 13.80 -8.72
CA LEU A 62 -0.07 15.15 -9.26
C LEU A 62 1.29 15.84 -9.37
N ASP A 63 2.17 15.64 -8.39
CA ASP A 63 3.50 16.23 -8.41
C ASP A 63 4.39 15.60 -9.48
N HIS A 64 4.41 14.27 -9.58
CA HIS A 64 5.14 13.55 -10.63
C HIS A 64 4.64 13.94 -12.02
N ARG A 65 3.33 14.19 -12.19
CA ARG A 65 2.78 14.68 -13.46
C ARG A 65 3.32 16.06 -13.82
N ARG A 66 3.36 16.98 -12.86
CA ARG A 66 3.89 18.34 -13.08
C ARG A 66 5.38 18.31 -13.43
N GLN A 67 6.16 17.50 -12.71
CA GLN A 67 7.58 17.31 -12.99
C GLN A 67 7.79 16.71 -14.40
N ALA A 68 7.06 15.65 -14.74
CA ALA A 68 7.14 15.01 -16.06
C ALA A 68 6.85 15.99 -17.20
N ILE A 69 5.79 16.82 -17.09
CA ILE A 69 5.48 17.85 -18.08
C ILE A 69 6.62 18.88 -18.17
N SER A 70 7.13 19.36 -17.03
CA SER A 70 8.24 20.32 -17.02
C SER A 70 9.50 19.75 -17.67
N ASP A 71 9.80 18.49 -17.46
CA ASP A 71 10.98 17.83 -18.02
C ASP A 71 10.82 17.63 -19.53
N ILE A 72 9.63 17.22 -19.99
CA ILE A 72 9.31 17.12 -21.42
C ILE A 72 9.50 18.49 -22.11
N VAL A 73 8.95 19.55 -21.52
CA VAL A 73 9.08 20.92 -22.05
C VAL A 73 10.55 21.31 -22.18
N LYS A 74 11.33 21.19 -21.10
CA LYS A 74 12.77 21.52 -21.10
C LYS A 74 13.55 20.69 -22.11
N GLN A 75 13.23 19.40 -22.26
CA GLN A 75 13.88 18.54 -23.24
C GLN A 75 13.56 18.95 -24.68
N ILE A 76 12.31 19.34 -24.96
CA ILE A 76 11.90 19.80 -26.29
C ILE A 76 12.58 21.14 -26.61
N GLU A 77 12.58 22.09 -25.68
CA GLU A 77 13.26 23.38 -25.83
C GLU A 77 14.77 23.18 -26.07
N GLY A 78 15.42 22.42 -25.19
CA GLY A 78 16.85 22.12 -25.33
C GLY A 78 17.15 21.41 -26.65
N SER A 79 16.30 20.51 -27.11
CA SER A 79 16.49 19.84 -28.40
C SER A 79 16.28 20.78 -29.58
N ALA A 80 15.32 21.69 -29.50
CA ALA A 80 15.04 22.67 -30.55
C ALA A 80 16.21 23.63 -30.70
N ASP A 81 16.68 24.22 -29.58
CA ASP A 81 17.77 25.18 -29.59
C ASP A 81 19.10 24.53 -30.02
N PHE A 82 19.37 23.29 -29.60
CA PHE A 82 20.52 22.53 -30.08
C PHE A 82 20.47 22.24 -31.58
N LEU A 83 19.30 21.84 -32.10
CA LEU A 83 19.14 21.54 -33.51
C LEU A 83 19.26 22.81 -34.37
N VAL A 84 18.69 23.93 -33.94
CA VAL A 84 18.85 25.22 -34.63
C VAL A 84 20.32 25.61 -34.71
N ASP A 85 21.07 25.61 -33.60
CA ASP A 85 22.50 25.96 -33.59
C ASP A 85 23.33 25.04 -34.51
N ARG A 86 23.02 23.74 -34.54
CA ARG A 86 23.75 22.80 -35.41
C ARG A 86 23.38 22.92 -36.88
N LEU A 87 22.10 23.14 -37.20
CA LEU A 87 21.65 23.33 -38.58
C LEU A 87 22.18 24.63 -39.17
N GLU A 88 22.17 25.74 -38.42
CA GLU A 88 22.73 27.02 -38.87
C GLU A 88 24.24 26.93 -39.15
N ARG A 89 24.98 26.08 -38.42
CA ARG A 89 26.41 25.83 -38.70
C ARG A 89 26.68 24.97 -39.94
N LEU A 90 25.68 24.22 -40.42
CA LEU A 90 25.81 23.31 -41.56
C LEU A 90 25.50 23.98 -42.91
N GLU A 91 24.91 25.17 -42.93
CA GLU A 91 24.54 25.89 -44.15
C GLU A 91 25.77 26.44 -44.91
N GLN A 92 26.42 25.56 -45.69
CA GLN A 92 27.08 25.95 -46.93
C GLN A 92 26.19 25.52 -48.10
N PRO A 93 25.60 26.45 -48.88
CA PRO A 93 24.57 26.16 -49.86
C PRO A 93 25.16 25.42 -51.07
N LYS A 94 24.81 24.14 -51.26
CA LYS A 94 25.00 23.42 -52.53
C LYS A 94 23.81 22.53 -52.85
N ALA A 95 23.41 22.50 -54.11
CA ALA A 95 22.30 21.71 -54.64
C ALA A 95 22.40 20.22 -54.27
N GLY A 96 21.27 19.61 -53.86
CA GLY A 96 21.19 18.27 -53.27
C GLY A 96 20.97 18.26 -51.74
N SER A 97 20.67 19.41 -51.15
CA SER A 97 20.55 19.60 -49.70
C SER A 97 19.50 18.74 -49.01
N GLU A 98 18.40 18.33 -49.65
CA GLU A 98 17.26 17.68 -48.97
C GLU A 98 17.60 16.30 -48.41
N ARG A 99 18.13 15.40 -49.25
CA ARG A 99 18.60 14.06 -48.83
C ARG A 99 19.77 14.14 -47.84
N ARG A 100 20.60 15.18 -47.99
CA ARG A 100 21.73 15.45 -47.11
C ARG A 100 21.27 15.96 -45.74
N LEU A 101 20.29 16.87 -45.70
CA LEU A 101 19.64 17.37 -44.50
C LEU A 101 18.97 16.23 -43.73
N GLN A 102 18.28 15.32 -44.41
CA GLN A 102 17.66 14.17 -43.76
C GLN A 102 18.70 13.23 -43.13
N THR A 103 19.79 12.92 -43.85
CA THR A 103 20.88 12.06 -43.34
C THR A 103 21.65 12.72 -42.19
N GLU A 104 21.87 14.04 -42.26
CA GLU A 104 22.57 14.80 -41.22
C GLU A 104 21.68 15.01 -39.98
N LEU A 105 20.37 15.19 -40.14
CA LEU A 105 19.45 15.30 -39.01
C LEU A 105 19.48 14.04 -38.14
N GLU A 106 19.52 12.86 -38.77
CA GLU A 106 19.69 11.57 -38.08
C GLU A 106 21.03 11.45 -37.34
N ARG A 107 22.11 11.99 -37.91
CA ARG A 107 23.44 11.98 -37.29
C ARG A 107 23.57 12.97 -36.14
N VAL A 108 23.01 14.16 -36.29
CA VAL A 108 23.19 15.29 -35.37
C VAL A 108 22.32 15.14 -34.13
N MET A 109 21.19 14.42 -34.20
CA MET A 109 20.32 14.24 -33.03
C MET A 109 21.02 13.49 -31.89
N PRO A 110 21.22 14.14 -30.73
CA PRO A 110 21.84 13.51 -29.57
C PRO A 110 20.89 12.52 -28.92
N SER A 111 21.43 11.51 -28.22
CA SER A 111 20.64 10.42 -27.63
C SER A 111 19.53 10.89 -26.68
N TRP A 112 19.75 11.95 -25.89
CA TRP A 112 18.75 12.52 -24.98
C TRP A 112 17.60 13.23 -25.71
N ALA A 113 17.79 13.62 -26.97
CA ALA A 113 16.75 14.24 -27.78
C ALA A 113 15.93 13.21 -28.57
N ARG A 114 16.34 11.94 -28.58
CA ARG A 114 15.62 10.83 -29.21
C ARG A 114 14.61 10.27 -28.21
N ALA A 115 13.34 10.61 -28.41
CA ALA A 115 12.23 10.08 -27.63
C ALA A 115 11.23 9.37 -28.57
N PRO A 116 10.68 8.21 -28.18
CA PRO A 116 9.68 7.52 -28.99
C PRO A 116 8.48 8.43 -29.20
N GLY A 117 7.99 8.52 -30.43
CA GLY A 117 6.88 9.40 -30.80
C GLY A 117 7.28 10.85 -31.12
N ARG A 118 8.53 11.24 -30.87
CA ARG A 118 9.00 12.60 -31.20
C ARG A 118 9.25 12.74 -32.69
N GLN A 119 8.61 13.74 -33.28
CA GLN A 119 8.76 14.13 -34.67
C GLN A 119 9.52 15.45 -34.74
N VAL A 120 10.49 15.50 -35.65
CA VAL A 120 11.26 16.71 -35.95
C VAL A 120 11.07 16.98 -37.43
N LEU A 121 10.55 18.16 -37.77
CA LEU A 121 10.19 18.58 -39.12
C LEU A 121 10.96 19.85 -39.46
N ILE A 122 11.46 19.93 -40.69
CA ILE A 122 12.11 21.11 -41.24
C ILE A 122 11.29 21.56 -42.44
N ALA A 123 10.83 22.79 -42.41
CA ALA A 123 10.12 23.45 -43.50
C ALA A 123 10.99 24.55 -44.13
N ASN A 124 10.76 24.83 -45.42
CA ASN A 124 11.36 25.97 -46.11
C ASN A 124 10.61 27.28 -45.79
N GLY A 125 11.03 28.42 -46.37
CA GLY A 125 10.38 29.72 -46.15
C GLY A 125 8.97 29.89 -46.71
N GLU A 126 8.48 28.92 -47.47
CA GLU A 126 7.07 28.85 -47.88
C GLU A 126 6.23 28.01 -46.89
N GLY A 127 6.86 27.46 -45.86
CA GLY A 127 6.25 26.59 -44.86
C GLY A 127 6.01 25.17 -45.36
N VAL A 128 6.70 24.73 -46.43
CA VAL A 128 6.60 23.37 -46.98
C VAL A 128 7.63 22.48 -46.32
N ILE A 129 7.22 21.32 -45.81
CA ILE A 129 8.10 20.34 -45.14
C ILE A 129 9.06 19.73 -46.17
N VAL A 130 10.36 19.95 -45.97
CA VAL A 130 11.44 19.48 -46.85
C VAL A 130 12.14 18.25 -46.29
N ALA A 131 12.26 18.17 -44.96
CA ALA A 131 12.89 17.04 -44.29
C ALA A 131 12.24 16.81 -42.93
N GLY A 132 12.40 15.61 -42.41
CA GLY A 132 12.09 15.34 -41.02
C GLY A 132 12.41 13.92 -40.63
N ILE A 133 12.26 13.64 -39.34
CA ILE A 133 12.41 12.31 -38.75
C ILE A 133 11.33 12.08 -37.71
N ARG A 134 10.85 10.84 -37.60
CA ARG A 134 10.06 10.37 -36.46
C ARG A 134 10.91 9.37 -35.69
N HIS A 135 11.12 9.64 -34.42
CA HIS A 135 11.78 8.67 -33.56
C HIS A 135 10.78 7.60 -33.14
N GLU A 136 10.99 6.40 -33.63
CA GLU A 136 10.25 5.21 -33.26
C GLU A 136 11.26 4.06 -33.22
N VAL A 137 11.09 3.16 -32.25
CA VAL A 137 11.94 1.97 -32.16
C VAL A 137 11.41 0.98 -33.19
N VAL A 138 11.97 1.01 -34.39
CA VAL A 138 11.62 0.09 -35.47
C VAL A 138 12.65 -1.02 -35.51
N THR A 139 12.20 -2.25 -35.32
CA THR A 139 13.01 -3.44 -35.59
C THR A 139 12.96 -3.69 -37.09
N ASN A 140 14.07 -3.43 -37.79
CA ASN A 140 14.20 -3.72 -39.22
C ASN A 140 14.12 -5.23 -39.47
N ALA A 141 13.71 -5.61 -40.68
CA ALA A 141 13.66 -7.01 -41.13
C ALA A 141 15.00 -7.76 -40.98
N ASP A 142 16.12 -7.02 -40.97
CA ASP A 142 17.47 -7.54 -40.77
C ASP A 142 17.83 -7.78 -39.29
N GLY A 143 16.87 -7.64 -38.37
CA GLY A 143 17.07 -7.79 -36.91
C GLY A 143 17.80 -6.62 -36.25
N THR A 144 18.10 -5.54 -37.00
CA THR A 144 18.70 -4.32 -36.47
C THR A 144 17.63 -3.38 -35.91
N ILE A 145 17.85 -2.88 -34.69
CA ILE A 145 16.95 -1.91 -34.06
C ILE A 145 17.36 -0.52 -34.56
N SER A 146 16.57 0.09 -35.43
CA SER A 146 16.71 1.50 -35.78
C SER A 146 15.80 2.34 -34.88
N ALA A 147 16.34 3.38 -34.26
CA ALA A 147 15.58 4.29 -33.41
C ALA A 147 14.92 5.45 -34.19
N THR A 148 15.01 5.42 -35.52
CA THR A 148 14.46 6.45 -36.39
C THR A 148 13.72 5.79 -37.54
N ALA A 149 12.45 6.16 -37.71
CA ALA A 149 11.66 5.84 -38.88
C ALA A 149 11.67 7.06 -39.83
N PRO A 150 11.88 6.86 -41.14
CA PRO A 150 11.60 7.91 -42.11
C PRO A 150 10.13 8.34 -41.97
N LEU A 151 9.84 9.63 -42.16
CA LEU A 151 8.47 10.12 -42.09
C LEU A 151 7.55 9.30 -43.00
N GLU A 152 6.29 9.13 -42.56
CA GLU A 152 5.25 8.51 -43.38
C GLU A 152 5.26 9.10 -44.80
N ALA A 153 5.26 8.21 -45.79
CA ALA A 153 5.29 8.58 -47.19
C ALA A 153 4.11 9.53 -47.50
N GLY A 154 4.42 10.80 -47.76
CA GLY A 154 3.43 11.84 -48.04
C GLY A 154 3.40 13.04 -47.07
N MET A 155 4.23 13.06 -46.03
CA MET A 155 4.42 14.25 -45.18
C MET A 155 5.38 15.29 -45.80
N VAL A 156 6.42 14.83 -46.50
CA VAL A 156 7.32 15.72 -47.26
C VAL A 156 6.55 16.34 -48.43
N GLY A 157 6.60 17.67 -48.55
CA GLY A 157 5.82 18.44 -49.53
C GLY A 157 4.47 18.97 -49.03
N ARG A 158 4.02 18.59 -47.82
CA ARG A 158 2.85 19.23 -47.17
C ARG A 158 3.24 20.54 -46.50
N ARG A 159 2.27 21.43 -46.29
CA ARG A 159 2.51 22.64 -45.49
C ARG A 159 2.54 22.27 -44.02
N LEU A 160 3.47 22.87 -43.29
CA LEU A 160 3.65 22.65 -41.85
C LEU A 160 2.38 22.98 -41.05
N ILE A 161 1.61 23.98 -41.50
CA ILE A 161 0.32 24.36 -40.89
C ILE A 161 -0.76 23.28 -41.02
N ASP A 162 -0.71 22.45 -42.06
CA ASP A 162 -1.69 21.36 -42.26
C ASP A 162 -1.41 20.19 -41.31
N VAL A 163 -0.18 20.09 -40.78
CA VAL A 163 0.24 19.07 -39.82
C VAL A 163 0.02 19.54 -38.38
N LEU A 164 0.44 20.77 -38.08
CA LEU A 164 0.29 21.38 -36.75
C LEU A 164 -1.17 21.76 -36.39
N GLY A 165 -2.08 21.76 -37.37
CA GLY A 165 -3.44 22.25 -37.20
C GLY A 165 -3.49 23.79 -37.10
N PRO A 166 -4.66 24.39 -36.79
CA PRO A 166 -4.86 25.85 -36.71
C PRO A 166 -4.17 26.51 -35.49
N ALA A 167 -2.95 26.09 -35.14
CA ALA A 167 -2.16 26.58 -34.02
C ALA A 167 -1.52 27.95 -34.32
N GLN A 168 -2.34 29.00 -34.31
CA GLN A 168 -1.97 30.41 -34.55
C GLN A 168 -0.82 30.97 -33.69
N PRO A 169 -0.51 30.49 -32.46
CA PRO A 169 0.61 31.06 -31.72
C PRO A 169 1.99 30.56 -32.18
N LEU A 170 2.13 29.29 -32.55
CA LEU A 170 3.44 28.70 -32.86
C LEU A 170 3.98 29.21 -34.21
N THR A 171 3.11 29.40 -35.19
CA THR A 171 3.48 29.94 -36.51
C THR A 171 3.64 31.46 -36.52
N THR A 172 2.99 32.18 -35.59
CA THR A 172 3.08 33.65 -35.51
C THR A 172 4.20 34.12 -34.60
N PHE A 173 4.44 33.44 -33.47
CA PHE A 173 5.42 33.85 -32.47
C PHE A 173 6.73 33.05 -32.51
N GLY A 174 6.78 31.93 -33.26
CA GLY A 174 7.99 31.13 -33.46
C GLY A 174 8.71 30.82 -32.13
N ALA A 175 9.97 31.22 -32.02
CA ALA A 175 10.80 31.02 -30.83
C ALA A 175 10.20 31.64 -29.53
N ALA A 176 9.42 32.72 -29.64
CA ALA A 176 8.79 33.36 -28.48
C ALA A 176 7.56 32.60 -27.95
N ALA A 177 7.04 31.63 -28.70
CA ALA A 177 5.87 30.84 -28.30
C ALA A 177 6.19 29.76 -27.25
N GLY A 178 7.47 29.35 -27.12
CA GLY A 178 7.88 28.24 -26.26
C GLY A 178 7.32 26.89 -26.71
N VAL A 179 7.20 25.93 -25.80
CA VAL A 179 6.52 24.64 -26.02
C VAL A 179 5.06 24.78 -25.60
N LEU A 180 4.14 24.44 -26.49
CA LEU A 180 2.70 24.51 -26.25
C LEU A 180 2.05 23.14 -26.44
N GLU A 181 0.97 22.88 -25.70
CA GLU A 181 0.09 21.74 -25.98
C GLU A 181 -0.84 22.14 -27.13
N ILE A 182 -0.77 21.42 -28.24
CA ILE A 182 -1.52 21.66 -29.48
C ILE A 182 -2.34 20.41 -29.85
N PRO A 183 -3.56 20.59 -30.37
CA PRO A 183 -4.26 19.52 -31.08
C PRO A 183 -3.65 19.38 -32.49
N LEU A 184 -3.18 18.19 -32.84
CA LEU A 184 -2.77 17.87 -34.21
C LEU A 184 -3.98 17.87 -35.16
N ALA A 185 -3.71 17.78 -36.47
CA ALA A 185 -4.74 17.70 -37.50
C ALA A 185 -5.70 16.50 -37.34
N ASP A 186 -5.26 15.43 -36.67
CA ASP A 186 -6.05 14.26 -36.31
C ASP A 186 -6.85 14.42 -35.00
N GLY A 187 -6.71 15.57 -34.33
CA GLY A 187 -7.34 15.87 -33.04
C GLY A 187 -6.58 15.31 -31.83
N SER A 188 -5.46 14.62 -32.02
CA SER A 188 -4.65 14.10 -30.92
C SER A 188 -3.87 15.22 -30.22
N PRO A 189 -3.78 15.23 -28.87
CA PRO A 189 -3.01 16.23 -28.15
C PRO A 189 -1.50 15.92 -28.24
N ALA A 190 -0.70 16.94 -28.55
CA ALA A 190 0.75 16.85 -28.61
C ALA A 190 1.42 18.09 -28.02
N PHE A 191 2.68 17.96 -27.61
CA PHE A 191 3.54 19.09 -27.29
C PHE A 191 4.27 19.52 -28.55
N GLY A 192 4.15 20.79 -28.93
CA GLY A 192 4.71 21.35 -30.14
C GLY A 192 5.56 22.58 -29.87
N THR A 193 6.64 22.76 -30.61
CA THR A 193 7.36 24.03 -30.68
C THR A 193 7.85 24.28 -32.10
N VAL A 194 7.94 25.56 -32.49
CA VAL A 194 8.46 26.00 -33.78
C VAL A 194 9.60 26.99 -33.54
N ARG A 195 10.68 26.86 -34.30
CA ARG A 195 11.85 27.76 -34.29
C ARG A 195 12.16 28.18 -35.71
N SER A 196 12.39 29.47 -35.93
CA SER A 196 12.83 29.98 -37.23
C SER A 196 14.34 29.79 -37.39
N LEU A 197 14.79 29.48 -38.60
CA LEU A 197 16.20 29.35 -38.97
C LEU A 197 16.63 30.64 -39.68
N HIS A 198 17.63 31.35 -39.16
CA HIS A 198 17.97 32.69 -39.65
C HIS A 198 18.66 32.68 -41.03
N GLY A 199 19.30 31.58 -41.42
CA GLY A 199 20.08 31.47 -42.67
C GLY A 199 19.29 31.02 -43.91
N SER A 200 18.34 30.09 -43.76
CA SER A 200 17.60 29.46 -44.87
C SER A 200 16.17 29.96 -45.07
N HIS A 201 15.72 30.94 -44.30
CA HIS A 201 14.30 31.30 -44.18
C HIS A 201 13.42 30.09 -43.80
N GLY A 202 13.98 29.01 -43.24
CA GLY A 202 13.23 27.81 -42.89
C GLY A 202 12.65 27.84 -41.47
N GLU A 203 11.80 26.86 -41.17
CA GLU A 203 11.26 26.63 -39.83
C GLU A 203 11.57 25.20 -39.38
N LEU A 204 11.96 25.04 -38.12
CA LEU A 204 12.10 23.77 -37.42
C LEU A 204 10.89 23.59 -36.50
N ALA A 205 10.13 22.53 -36.69
CA ALA A 205 9.06 22.14 -35.77
C ALA A 205 9.42 20.84 -35.05
N ILE A 206 9.24 20.81 -33.74
CA ILE A 206 9.31 19.57 -32.95
C ILE A 206 7.93 19.30 -32.38
N ILE A 207 7.44 18.09 -32.61
CA ILE A 207 6.14 17.61 -32.15
C ILE A 207 6.37 16.34 -31.33
N HIS A 208 5.70 16.21 -30.19
CA HIS A 208 5.78 15.01 -29.36
C HIS A 208 4.38 14.66 -28.84
N GLY A 209 3.84 13.52 -29.27
CA GLY A 209 2.50 13.08 -28.88
C GLY A 209 2.37 12.98 -27.36
N ARG A 210 1.27 13.48 -26.78
CA ARG A 210 1.10 13.52 -25.31
C ARG A 210 1.07 12.12 -24.69
N ALA A 211 0.48 11.15 -25.39
CA ALA A 211 0.38 9.77 -24.92
C ALA A 211 1.78 9.12 -24.82
N GLU A 212 2.62 9.31 -25.84
CA GLU A 212 3.98 8.79 -25.89
C GLU A 212 4.88 9.54 -24.89
N ALA A 213 4.77 10.87 -24.82
CA ALA A 213 5.53 11.71 -23.91
C ALA A 213 5.24 11.40 -22.43
N LEU A 214 3.98 11.09 -22.09
CA LEU A 214 3.55 10.75 -20.73
C LEU A 214 3.54 9.24 -20.46
N ALA A 215 4.01 8.39 -21.38
CA ALA A 215 3.99 6.93 -21.21
C ALA A 215 4.81 6.48 -19.99
N ALA A 216 5.99 7.05 -19.79
CA ALA A 216 6.83 6.77 -18.62
C ALA A 216 6.12 7.17 -17.32
N TRP A 217 5.57 8.39 -17.26
CA TRP A 217 4.79 8.85 -16.11
C TRP A 217 3.56 7.98 -15.82
N ALA A 218 2.86 7.52 -16.86
CA ALA A 218 1.71 6.64 -16.70
C ALA A 218 2.10 5.29 -16.08
N SER A 219 3.26 4.73 -16.50
CA SER A 219 3.82 3.51 -15.92
C SER A 219 4.19 3.69 -14.44
N ASP A 220 4.92 4.77 -14.11
CA ASP A 220 5.32 5.09 -12.73
C ASP A 220 4.11 5.36 -11.82
N THR A 221 3.09 6.03 -12.37
CA THR A 221 1.82 6.28 -11.69
C THR A 221 1.10 4.97 -11.39
N ALA A 222 1.04 4.04 -12.34
CA ALA A 222 0.42 2.73 -12.12
C ALA A 222 1.12 1.95 -11.00
N LEU A 223 2.45 1.95 -10.95
CA LEU A 223 3.22 1.32 -9.87
C LEU A 223 2.93 1.98 -8.52
N THR A 224 2.97 3.32 -8.46
CA THR A 224 2.73 4.07 -7.22
C THR A 224 1.32 3.83 -6.68
N VAL A 225 0.31 3.85 -7.55
CA VAL A 225 -1.09 3.61 -7.18
C VAL A 225 -1.29 2.17 -6.71
N THR A 226 -0.71 1.19 -7.40
CA THR A 226 -0.83 -0.22 -7.00
C THR A 226 -0.16 -0.48 -5.65
N LEU A 227 1.07 0.01 -5.44
CA LEU A 227 1.78 -0.13 -4.16
C LEU A 227 1.02 0.53 -3.00
N SER A 228 0.51 1.75 -3.21
CA SER A 228 -0.27 2.48 -2.22
C SER A 228 -1.58 1.76 -1.90
N ALA A 229 -2.29 1.27 -2.92
CA ALA A 229 -3.53 0.53 -2.76
C ALA A 229 -3.32 -0.80 -2.01
N THR A 230 -2.29 -1.58 -2.37
CA THR A 230 -1.96 -2.83 -1.69
C THR A 230 -1.61 -2.59 -0.22
N THR A 231 -0.81 -1.55 0.06
CA THR A 231 -0.45 -1.19 1.44
C THR A 231 -1.69 -0.79 2.25
N GLY A 232 -2.56 0.06 1.69
CA GLY A 232 -3.82 0.44 2.33
C GLY A 232 -4.74 -0.76 2.57
N PHE A 233 -4.83 -1.69 1.62
CA PHE A 233 -5.63 -2.91 1.75
C PHE A 233 -5.13 -3.83 2.88
N VAL A 234 -3.81 -4.01 2.99
CA VAL A 234 -3.22 -4.80 4.08
C VAL A 234 -3.53 -4.16 5.44
N VAL A 235 -3.36 -2.83 5.57
CA VAL A 235 -3.66 -2.12 6.82
C VAL A 235 -5.14 -2.20 7.17
N LEU A 236 -6.03 -2.12 6.18
CA LEU A 236 -7.47 -2.34 6.37
C LEU A 236 -7.77 -3.72 6.93
N ILE A 237 -7.23 -4.78 6.30
CA ILE A 237 -7.45 -6.16 6.73
C ILE A 237 -6.93 -6.38 8.15
N LEU A 238 -5.69 -5.98 8.43
CA LEU A 238 -5.09 -6.15 9.76
C LEU A 238 -5.88 -5.37 10.81
N GLY A 239 -6.22 -4.12 10.51
CA GLY A 239 -7.02 -3.27 11.40
C GLY A 239 -8.38 -3.89 11.75
N PHE A 240 -9.08 -4.42 10.74
CA PHE A 240 -10.36 -5.10 10.94
C PHE A 240 -10.20 -6.43 11.68
N ALA A 241 -9.20 -7.23 11.33
CA ALA A 241 -8.92 -8.51 11.98
C ALA A 241 -8.61 -8.33 13.47
N PHE A 242 -7.76 -7.36 13.84
CA PHE A 242 -7.48 -7.04 15.23
C PHE A 242 -8.73 -6.55 15.97
N HIS A 243 -9.53 -5.69 15.34
CA HIS A 243 -10.78 -5.24 15.93
C HIS A 243 -11.74 -6.41 16.20
N TRP A 244 -11.92 -7.29 15.21
CA TRP A 244 -12.76 -8.48 15.29
C TRP A 244 -12.27 -9.50 16.33
N GLN A 245 -10.97 -9.75 16.38
CA GLN A 245 -10.37 -10.64 17.38
C GLN A 245 -10.57 -10.08 18.80
N ALA A 246 -10.39 -8.77 18.97
CA ALA A 246 -10.54 -8.11 20.25
C ALA A 246 -11.99 -8.02 20.73
N THR A 247 -12.98 -7.97 19.83
CA THR A 247 -14.40 -8.07 20.21
C THR A 247 -14.78 -9.50 20.57
N ARG A 248 -14.39 -10.49 19.75
CA ARG A 248 -14.71 -11.92 20.01
C ARG A 248 -14.15 -12.46 21.32
N ALA A 249 -12.89 -12.16 21.65
CA ALA A 249 -12.28 -12.65 22.88
C ALA A 249 -13.08 -12.21 24.12
N ARG A 250 -13.64 -10.99 24.07
CA ARG A 250 -14.38 -10.40 25.19
C ARG A 250 -15.82 -10.92 25.30
N GLU A 251 -16.46 -11.28 24.19
CA GLU A 251 -17.77 -11.94 24.23
C GLU A 251 -17.69 -13.30 24.93
N ALA A 252 -16.59 -14.04 24.74
CA ALA A 252 -16.36 -15.27 25.49
C ALA A 252 -16.23 -14.99 27.00
N ASP A 253 -15.42 -14.00 27.39
CA ASP A 253 -15.22 -13.64 28.80
C ASP A 253 -16.52 -13.22 29.50
N THR A 254 -17.37 -12.40 28.88
CA THR A 254 -18.63 -11.96 29.49
C THR A 254 -19.63 -13.10 29.66
N ILE A 255 -19.66 -14.05 28.72
CA ILE A 255 -20.47 -15.26 28.84
C ILE A 255 -19.98 -16.10 30.03
N TYR A 256 -18.66 -16.31 30.15
CA TYR A 256 -18.08 -17.06 31.26
C TYR A 256 -18.38 -16.41 32.62
N GLU A 257 -18.22 -15.09 32.75
CA GLU A 257 -18.53 -14.37 33.99
C GLU A 257 -20.01 -14.45 34.36
N THR A 258 -20.91 -14.32 33.37
CA THR A 258 -22.36 -14.42 33.61
C THR A 258 -22.76 -15.81 34.07
N VAL A 259 -22.22 -16.85 33.45
CA VAL A 259 -22.48 -18.25 33.83
C VAL A 259 -21.95 -18.51 35.24
N ARG A 260 -20.71 -18.10 35.54
CA ARG A 260 -20.12 -18.24 36.87
C ARG A 260 -20.95 -17.55 37.95
N SER A 261 -21.34 -16.30 37.72
CA SER A 261 -22.19 -15.52 38.64
C SER A 261 -23.55 -16.18 38.89
N ARG A 262 -24.17 -16.77 37.85
CA ARG A 262 -25.42 -17.52 37.99
C ARG A 262 -25.25 -18.80 38.81
N ILE A 263 -24.17 -19.56 38.58
CA ILE A 263 -23.85 -20.76 39.36
C ILE A 263 -23.61 -20.39 40.82
N ASP A 264 -22.78 -19.39 41.10
CA ASP A 264 -22.50 -18.94 42.45
C ASP A 264 -23.77 -18.47 43.18
N THR A 265 -24.66 -17.76 42.46
CA THR A 265 -25.96 -17.33 43.01
C THR A 265 -26.88 -18.52 43.32
N ALA A 266 -26.96 -19.50 42.42
CA ALA A 266 -27.78 -20.69 42.61
C ALA A 266 -27.28 -21.54 43.78
N LEU A 267 -25.97 -21.76 43.87
CA LEU A 267 -25.35 -22.51 44.97
C LEU A 267 -25.56 -21.82 46.33
N ASN A 268 -25.35 -20.50 46.39
CA ASN A 268 -25.56 -19.75 47.64
C ASN A 268 -27.04 -19.74 48.07
N ARG A 269 -27.99 -19.54 47.15
CA ARG A 269 -29.43 -19.57 47.48
C ARG A 269 -29.93 -20.97 47.83
N GLY A 270 -29.42 -22.00 47.15
CA GLY A 270 -29.74 -23.39 47.43
C GLY A 270 -29.07 -23.94 48.68
N ARG A 271 -28.13 -23.19 49.29
CA ARG A 271 -27.24 -23.67 50.36
C ARG A 271 -26.52 -24.96 49.94
N CYS A 272 -26.06 -25.00 48.69
CA CYS A 272 -25.30 -26.12 48.12
C CYS A 272 -23.84 -25.72 47.93
N GLY A 273 -22.93 -26.64 48.27
CA GLY A 273 -21.50 -26.51 48.02
C GLY A 273 -21.11 -27.28 46.76
N LEU A 274 -20.12 -26.76 46.02
CA LEU A 274 -19.40 -27.53 45.02
C LEU A 274 -18.04 -27.88 45.60
N TRP A 275 -17.64 -29.13 45.46
CA TRP A 275 -16.31 -29.59 45.82
C TRP A 275 -15.77 -30.49 44.71
N ASP A 276 -14.45 -30.45 44.56
CA ASP A 276 -13.72 -31.33 43.65
C ASP A 276 -12.45 -31.79 44.37
N TRP A 277 -12.13 -33.07 44.26
CA TRP A 277 -11.00 -33.67 44.96
C TRP A 277 -10.04 -34.32 43.97
N ASP A 278 -8.84 -33.72 43.86
CA ASP A 278 -7.71 -34.28 43.14
C ASP A 278 -6.94 -35.22 44.08
N LEU A 279 -7.29 -36.51 44.03
CA LEU A 279 -6.65 -37.59 44.79
C LEU A 279 -5.15 -37.69 44.52
N ALA A 280 -4.71 -37.51 43.27
CA ALA A 280 -3.30 -37.68 42.89
C ALA A 280 -2.41 -36.58 43.47
N ARG A 281 -2.94 -35.36 43.63
CA ARG A 281 -2.21 -34.22 44.20
C ARG A 281 -2.55 -33.96 45.66
N GLY A 282 -3.50 -34.68 46.24
CA GLY A 282 -3.96 -34.49 47.62
C GLY A 282 -4.58 -33.11 47.87
N ARG A 283 -5.23 -32.53 46.86
CA ARG A 283 -5.82 -31.17 46.95
C ARG A 283 -7.31 -31.20 46.74
N VAL A 284 -8.02 -30.39 47.52
CA VAL A 284 -9.47 -30.25 47.45
C VAL A 284 -9.82 -28.82 47.08
N PHE A 285 -10.65 -28.67 46.06
CA PHE A 285 -11.29 -27.42 45.71
C PHE A 285 -12.66 -27.34 46.40
N TRP A 286 -12.94 -26.20 47.02
CA TRP A 286 -14.27 -25.86 47.55
C TRP A 286 -14.75 -24.55 46.92
N SER A 287 -16.02 -24.52 46.53
CA SER A 287 -16.68 -23.26 46.17
C SER A 287 -16.82 -22.35 47.39
N HIS A 288 -17.00 -21.05 47.14
CA HIS A 288 -17.29 -20.06 48.19
C HIS A 288 -18.54 -20.44 49.01
N SER A 289 -19.56 -21.01 48.34
CA SER A 289 -20.77 -21.47 49.01
C SER A 289 -20.52 -22.64 49.97
N MET A 290 -19.55 -23.52 49.68
CA MET A 290 -19.18 -24.64 50.56
C MET A 290 -18.59 -24.14 51.88
N PHE A 291 -17.66 -23.17 51.82
CA PHE A 291 -17.15 -22.51 53.03
C PHE A 291 -18.27 -21.85 53.84
N ALA A 292 -19.20 -21.16 53.15
CA ALA A 292 -20.32 -20.49 53.81
C ALA A 292 -21.28 -21.47 54.51
N ILE A 293 -21.52 -22.66 53.93
CA ILE A 293 -22.34 -23.72 54.54
C ILE A 293 -21.72 -24.20 55.86
N LEU A 294 -20.40 -24.37 55.89
CA LEU A 294 -19.65 -24.78 57.07
C LEU A 294 -19.36 -23.64 58.06
N GLY A 295 -19.80 -22.41 57.77
CA GLY A 295 -19.53 -21.23 58.61
C GLY A 295 -18.06 -20.78 58.61
N LEU A 296 -17.29 -21.22 57.62
CA LEU A 296 -15.87 -20.91 57.48
C LEU A 296 -15.65 -19.65 56.64
N LYS A 297 -14.53 -18.96 56.88
CA LYS A 297 -14.13 -17.81 56.05
C LYS A 297 -13.73 -18.31 54.66
N PRO A 298 -14.31 -17.77 53.56
CA PRO A 298 -13.97 -18.19 52.21
C PRO A 298 -12.49 -17.97 51.90
N ARG A 299 -11.92 -18.89 51.12
CA ARG A 299 -10.53 -18.86 50.66
C ARG A 299 -10.48 -19.19 49.16
N ASP A 300 -9.64 -18.47 48.43
CA ASP A 300 -9.40 -18.70 46.99
C ASP A 300 -8.30 -19.75 46.72
N THR A 301 -7.79 -20.38 47.78
CA THR A 301 -6.74 -21.40 47.71
C THR A 301 -7.31 -22.80 47.83
N LEU A 302 -6.72 -23.75 47.11
CA LEU A 302 -7.00 -25.16 47.30
C LEU A 302 -6.67 -25.57 48.74
N LEU A 303 -7.55 -26.38 49.32
CA LEU A 303 -7.33 -26.97 50.63
C LEU A 303 -6.45 -28.20 50.48
N SER A 304 -5.59 -28.42 51.47
CA SER A 304 -4.93 -29.71 51.61
C SER A 304 -5.94 -30.75 52.08
N PHE A 305 -5.67 -32.00 51.73
CA PHE A 305 -6.49 -33.12 52.16
C PHE A 305 -6.64 -33.20 53.70
N GLY A 306 -5.55 -32.99 54.45
CA GLY A 306 -5.58 -33.01 55.91
C GLY A 306 -6.43 -31.90 56.54
N GLU A 307 -6.54 -30.73 55.89
CA GLU A 307 -7.44 -29.66 56.35
C GLU A 307 -8.92 -30.05 56.22
N VAL A 308 -9.27 -30.85 55.21
CA VAL A 308 -10.64 -31.32 55.00
C VAL A 308 -10.97 -32.47 55.96
N ASP A 309 -10.05 -33.43 56.12
CA ASP A 309 -10.22 -34.56 57.04
C ASP A 309 -10.42 -34.10 58.50
N ALA A 310 -9.70 -33.06 58.93
CA ALA A 310 -9.86 -32.47 60.26
C ALA A 310 -11.25 -31.84 60.52
N LEU A 311 -12.04 -31.60 59.47
CA LEU A 311 -13.40 -31.07 59.56
C LEU A 311 -14.47 -32.18 59.53
N VAL A 312 -14.09 -33.42 59.22
CA VAL A 312 -14.99 -34.58 59.23
C VAL A 312 -15.19 -35.07 60.66
N HIS A 313 -16.40 -35.49 61.01
CA HIS A 313 -16.69 -36.00 62.34
C HIS A 313 -15.92 -37.32 62.57
N PRO A 314 -15.35 -37.58 63.76
CA PRO A 314 -14.56 -38.79 64.01
C PRO A 314 -15.31 -40.13 63.85
N GLU A 315 -16.64 -40.09 63.96
CA GLU A 315 -17.51 -41.27 63.75
C GLU A 315 -17.97 -41.42 62.29
N ASP A 316 -17.68 -40.45 61.43
CA ASP A 316 -17.97 -40.51 59.99
C ASP A 316 -16.80 -41.16 59.22
N ILE A 317 -16.91 -41.17 57.89
CA ILE A 317 -15.98 -41.84 56.98
C ILE A 317 -14.55 -41.29 57.13
N HIS A 318 -13.59 -42.17 57.38
CA HIS A 318 -12.17 -41.85 57.34
C HIS A 318 -11.72 -41.63 55.89
N LEU A 319 -11.52 -40.37 55.51
CA LEU A 319 -11.20 -40.02 54.13
C LEU A 319 -9.88 -40.66 53.67
N TYR A 320 -8.90 -40.85 54.56
CA TYR A 320 -7.62 -41.50 54.25
C TYR A 320 -7.80 -42.95 53.78
N GLU A 321 -8.65 -43.70 54.46
CA GLU A 321 -8.92 -45.11 54.12
C GLU A 321 -9.67 -45.20 52.78
N LEU A 322 -10.62 -44.29 52.55
CA LEU A 322 -11.32 -44.19 51.28
C LEU A 322 -10.38 -43.81 50.13
N ALA A 323 -9.46 -42.87 50.35
CA ALA A 323 -8.44 -42.48 49.37
C ALA A 323 -7.55 -43.68 49.00
N ALA A 324 -7.09 -44.44 49.99
CA ALA A 324 -6.26 -45.62 49.79
C ALA A 324 -7.00 -46.70 48.98
N GLN A 325 -8.26 -46.98 49.33
CA GLN A 325 -9.10 -47.94 48.60
C GLN A 325 -9.32 -47.51 47.13
N LEU A 326 -9.55 -46.23 46.87
CA LEU A 326 -9.74 -45.72 45.50
C LEU A 326 -8.44 -45.70 44.69
N ALA A 327 -7.30 -45.43 45.33
CA ALA A 327 -5.99 -45.50 44.69
C ALA A 327 -5.61 -46.94 44.34
N ASP A 328 -5.87 -47.89 45.22
CA ASP A 328 -5.60 -49.32 44.99
C ASP A 328 -6.56 -49.92 43.94
N ALA A 329 -7.79 -49.43 43.85
CA ALA A 329 -8.77 -49.87 42.85
C ALA A 329 -8.54 -49.29 41.44
N THR A 330 -7.68 -48.28 41.30
CA THR A 330 -7.34 -47.64 40.01
C THR A 330 -5.96 -48.04 39.48
N ALA A 331 -5.21 -48.86 40.22
CA ALA A 331 -3.95 -49.48 39.83
C ALA A 331 -4.17 -50.84 39.12
#